data_AF-A0A3P7L2B1-F1
#
_entry.id   AF-A0A3P7L2B1-F1
#
_cell.length_a   1.000
_cell.length_b   1.000
_cell.length_c   1.000
_cell.angle_alpha   90.00
_cell.angle_beta   90.00
_cell.angle_gamma   90.00
#
_symmetry.space_group_name_H-M   'P 1'
#
loop_
_entity.id
_entity.type
_entity.pdbx_description
1 polymer ?
#
loop_
_entity_poly.entity_id
_entity_poly.type
_entity_poly.pdbx_seq_one_letter_code
_entity_poly.pdbx_strand_id
1 'polypeptide(L)'
;VLVRPPEEYKDGVCSIGSCLLEFTAPEELQGANAYECEKCCAPRNKKMNAVGSKKKRVSALKRYLIFEPPAVLTLHLKRFQQLEGLTGNRIAPGEKRLLYSLYGVVVHSGSLSGGHYIAYVKSRHRLKQ
;
A
#
# COMPACT_ATOMS: atom_id res chain seq x y z
N VAL A 1 10.26 -8.72 -3.52
CA VAL A 1 9.29 -9.66 -2.91
C VAL A 1 7.95 -9.41 -3.59
N LEU A 2 7.53 -10.30 -4.49
CA LEU A 2 6.21 -10.26 -5.13
C LEU A 2 5.48 -11.52 -4.68
N VAL A 3 4.60 -11.37 -3.70
CA VAL A 3 3.81 -12.49 -3.16
C VAL A 3 2.75 -12.81 -4.19
N ARG A 4 2.72 -14.06 -4.70
CA ARG A 4 1.55 -14.54 -5.45
C ARG A 4 0.49 -14.94 -4.41
N PRO A 5 -0.79 -14.63 -4.64
CA PRO A 5 -1.82 -15.22 -3.82
C PRO A 5 -1.86 -16.73 -4.10
N PRO A 6 -1.92 -17.58 -3.07
CA PRO A 6 -2.32 -18.99 -3.22
C PRO A 6 -3.63 -19.10 -4.00
N GLU A 7 -3.77 -20.16 -4.80
CA GLU A 7 -4.95 -20.42 -5.64
C GLU A 7 -6.28 -20.45 -4.86
N GLU A 8 -6.19 -20.64 -3.54
CA GLU A 8 -7.29 -20.66 -2.57
C GLU A 8 -8.01 -19.30 -2.40
N TYR A 9 -7.44 -18.17 -2.87
CA TYR A 9 -8.00 -16.82 -2.66
C TYR A 9 -8.94 -16.34 -3.78
N LYS A 10 -9.56 -17.25 -4.55
CA LYS A 10 -10.38 -16.93 -5.74
C LYS A 10 -11.88 -16.73 -5.49
N ASP A 11 -12.38 -16.93 -4.28
CA ASP A 11 -13.82 -16.91 -3.95
C ASP A 11 -14.47 -15.52 -3.83
N GLY A 12 -13.88 -14.48 -4.42
CA GLY A 12 -14.46 -13.11 -4.37
C GLY A 12 -14.42 -12.46 -2.98
N VAL A 13 -13.65 -13.03 -2.04
CA VAL A 13 -13.50 -12.53 -0.68
C VAL A 13 -12.37 -11.50 -0.63
N CYS A 14 -12.64 -10.31 -0.08
CA CYS A 14 -11.61 -9.31 0.22
C CYS A 14 -10.66 -9.85 1.32
N SER A 15 -9.60 -10.54 0.91
CA SER A 15 -8.60 -11.13 1.77
C SER A 15 -7.44 -10.16 2.03
N ILE A 16 -6.67 -10.42 3.09
CA ILE A 16 -5.42 -9.67 3.34
C ILE A 16 -4.44 -9.83 2.17
N GLY A 17 -4.40 -11.02 1.55
CA GLY A 17 -3.59 -11.29 0.37
C GLY A 17 -3.96 -10.39 -0.81
N SER A 18 -5.24 -10.30 -1.14
CA SER A 18 -5.72 -9.39 -2.19
C SER A 18 -5.45 -7.92 -1.87
N CYS A 19 -5.58 -7.49 -0.61
CA CYS A 19 -5.24 -6.12 -0.21
C CYS A 19 -3.76 -5.79 -0.41
N LEU A 20 -2.85 -6.73 -0.11
CA LEU A 20 -1.41 -6.55 -0.31
C LEU A 20 -1.02 -6.52 -1.79
N LEU A 21 -1.72 -7.29 -2.62
CA LEU A 21 -1.56 -7.24 -4.07
C LEU A 21 -1.96 -5.88 -4.61
N GLU A 22 -3.14 -5.39 -4.23
CA GLU A 22 -3.62 -4.07 -4.61
C GLU A 22 -2.66 -2.97 -4.16
N PHE A 23 -2.15 -3.05 -2.92
CA PHE A 23 -1.17 -2.09 -2.39
C PHE A 23 0.13 -2.02 -3.22
N THR A 24 0.54 -3.13 -3.85
CA THR A 24 1.77 -3.21 -4.66
C THR A 24 1.51 -3.18 -6.16
N ALA A 25 0.26 -2.96 -6.57
CA ALA A 25 -0.10 -2.74 -7.97
C ALA A 25 0.45 -1.40 -8.45
N PRO A 26 0.83 -1.27 -9.74
CA PRO A 26 1.13 0.02 -10.32
C PRO A 26 -0.09 0.94 -10.29
N GLU A 27 0.08 2.16 -9.79
CA GLU A 27 -0.92 3.24 -9.81
C GLU A 27 -0.46 4.38 -10.74
N GLU A 28 -1.41 5.11 -11.32
CA GLU A 28 -1.11 6.28 -12.14
C GLU A 28 -1.21 7.58 -11.34
N LEU A 29 -0.16 8.39 -11.41
CA LEU A 29 -0.07 9.70 -10.78
C LEU A 29 -0.49 10.77 -11.77
N GLN A 30 -1.71 11.29 -11.64
CA GLN A 30 -2.26 12.33 -12.52
C GLN A 30 -2.91 13.50 -11.73
N GLY A 31 -3.23 14.58 -12.43
CA GLY A 31 -3.98 15.72 -11.88
C GLY A 31 -3.30 16.33 -10.65
N ALA A 32 -4.04 16.43 -9.54
CA ALA A 32 -3.52 16.96 -8.28
C ALA A 32 -2.40 16.08 -7.67
N ASN A 33 -2.38 14.77 -7.99
CA ASN A 33 -1.41 13.79 -7.52
C ASN A 33 -0.27 13.53 -8.52
N ALA A 34 -0.16 14.35 -9.59
CA ALA A 34 0.86 14.19 -10.63
C ALA A 34 2.29 14.37 -10.09
N TYR A 35 3.23 13.64 -10.68
CA TYR A 35 4.64 13.63 -10.25
C TYR A 35 5.37 14.91 -10.65
N GLU A 36 6.12 15.50 -9.72
CA GLU A 36 7.00 16.63 -9.98
C GLU A 36 8.36 16.18 -10.50
N CYS A 37 8.51 16.15 -11.82
CA CYS A 37 9.72 15.66 -12.45
C CYS A 37 10.79 16.74 -12.61
N GLU A 38 11.94 16.55 -11.96
CA GLU A 38 13.09 17.45 -12.05
C GLU A 38 13.67 17.54 -13.48
N LYS A 39 13.64 16.43 -14.23
CA LYS A 39 14.20 16.34 -15.58
C LYS A 39 13.29 16.99 -16.63
N CYS A 40 11.97 16.84 -16.50
CA CYS A 40 11.02 17.44 -17.43
C CYS A 40 11.00 18.98 -17.40
N CYS A 41 11.66 19.60 -16.40
CA CYS A 41 11.85 21.04 -16.27
C CYS A 41 13.07 21.58 -17.01
N ALA A 42 14.06 20.74 -17.31
CA ALA A 42 15.33 21.16 -17.89
C ALA A 42 15.17 21.95 -19.21
N PRO A 43 14.26 21.59 -20.14
CA PRO A 43 14.07 22.35 -21.37
C PRO A 43 13.43 23.74 -21.17
N ARG A 44 12.63 23.92 -20.11
CA ARG A 44 11.88 25.16 -19.84
C ARG A 44 12.72 26.16 -19.02
N ASN A 45 13.51 25.67 -18.07
CA ASN A 45 14.39 26.53 -17.25
C ASN A 45 15.56 27.11 -18.06
N LYS A 46 16.06 26.37 -19.07
CA LYS A 46 17.08 26.89 -20.01
C LYS A 46 16.61 28.09 -20.84
N LYS A 47 15.30 28.24 -21.06
CA LYS A 47 14.73 29.28 -21.93
C LYS A 47 14.34 30.57 -21.20
N MET A 48 14.29 30.58 -19.87
CA MET A 48 13.59 31.65 -19.14
C MET A 48 14.43 32.40 -18.10
N ASN A 49 15.75 32.14 -17.97
CA ASN A 49 16.63 32.75 -16.96
C ASN A 49 15.97 32.86 -15.57
N ALA A 50 15.13 31.88 -15.21
CA ALA A 50 14.30 31.96 -14.04
C ALA A 50 15.12 31.59 -12.80
N VAL A 51 15.21 32.52 -11.85
CA VAL A 51 15.79 32.27 -10.52
C VAL A 51 14.85 31.35 -9.75
N GLY A 52 15.27 30.09 -9.56
CA GLY A 52 14.51 29.04 -8.87
C GLY A 52 14.07 27.89 -9.79
N SER A 53 14.33 26.66 -9.35
CA SER A 53 13.99 25.43 -10.06
C SER A 53 12.47 25.22 -10.10
N LYS A 54 11.77 25.77 -11.11
CA LYS A 54 10.35 25.47 -11.30
C LYS A 54 10.18 23.99 -11.60
N LYS A 55 9.44 23.26 -10.75
CA LYS A 55 9.08 21.84 -10.92
C LYS A 55 7.84 21.72 -11.81
N LYS A 56 7.82 20.75 -12.72
CA LYS A 56 6.73 20.49 -13.66
C LYS A 56 6.04 19.21 -13.22
N ARG A 57 4.73 19.27 -13.06
CA ARG A 57 3.87 18.12 -12.83
C ARG A 57 3.63 17.37 -14.14
N VAL A 58 3.81 16.05 -14.12
CA VAL A 58 3.64 15.14 -15.27
C VAL A 58 2.93 13.87 -14.83
N SER A 59 2.24 13.19 -15.76
CA SER A 59 1.76 11.83 -15.49
C SER A 59 2.94 10.88 -15.28
N ALA A 60 2.80 9.95 -14.33
CA ALA A 60 3.80 8.91 -14.06
C ALA A 60 3.13 7.64 -13.54
N LEU A 61 3.79 6.50 -13.72
CA LEU A 61 3.42 5.27 -13.03
C LEU A 61 4.26 5.12 -11.77
N LYS A 62 3.60 4.77 -10.66
CA LYS A 62 4.24 4.50 -9.39
C LYS A 62 3.87 3.11 -8.92
N ARG A 63 4.83 2.40 -8.35
CA ARG A 63 4.62 1.07 -7.79
C ARG A 63 5.36 0.94 -6.48
N TYR A 64 4.68 0.50 -5.43
CA TYR A 64 5.34 0.17 -4.18
C TYR A 64 5.89 -1.25 -4.21
N LEU A 65 7.05 -1.42 -3.59
CA LEU A 65 7.70 -2.71 -3.41
C LEU A 65 8.04 -2.89 -1.93
N ILE A 66 7.87 -4.12 -1.44
CA ILE A 66 8.40 -4.53 -0.14
C ILE A 66 9.80 -5.09 -0.40
N PHE A 67 10.82 -4.30 -0.04
CA PHE A 67 12.21 -4.72 -0.16
C PHE A 67 12.56 -5.71 0.96
N GLU A 68 12.42 -5.27 2.21
CA GLU A 68 12.66 -6.08 3.41
C GLU A 68 11.50 -5.86 4.41
N PRO A 69 10.69 -6.89 4.70
CA PRO A 69 9.61 -6.77 5.67
C PRO A 69 10.13 -6.90 7.11
N PRO A 70 9.58 -6.15 8.08
CA PRO A 70 10.02 -6.18 9.47
C PRO A 70 9.63 -7.48 10.17
N ALA A 71 10.39 -7.89 11.19
CA ALA A 71 10.09 -9.08 12.00
C ALA A 71 8.68 -9.06 12.63
N VAL A 72 8.17 -7.87 12.93
CA VAL A 72 6.76 -7.63 13.31
C VAL A 72 6.11 -6.79 12.22
N LEU A 73 5.29 -7.44 11.40
CA LEU A 73 4.54 -6.78 10.34
C LEU A 73 3.21 -6.24 10.88
N THR A 74 3.02 -4.92 10.76
CA THR A 74 1.74 -4.26 11.11
C THR A 74 0.98 -3.94 9.82
N LEU A 75 -0.25 -4.44 9.72
CA LEU A 75 -1.13 -4.19 8.58
C LEU A 75 -2.28 -3.28 9.01
N HIS A 76 -2.36 -2.09 8.42
CA HIS A 76 -3.49 -1.18 8.62
C HIS A 76 -4.44 -1.27 7.42
N LEU A 77 -5.63 -1.83 7.64
CA LEU A 77 -6.65 -1.95 6.60
C LEU A 77 -7.43 -0.64 6.52
N LYS A 78 -7.36 0.05 5.37
CA LYS A 78 -8.12 1.27 5.09
C LYS A 78 -9.60 0.93 4.87
N ARG A 79 -10.37 0.81 5.95
CA ARG A 79 -11.81 0.46 5.94
C ARG A 79 -12.74 1.62 5.60
N PHE A 80 -12.16 2.80 5.39
CA PHE A 80 -12.89 4.04 5.14
C PHE A 80 -12.36 4.69 3.87
N GLN A 81 -13.23 4.80 2.87
CA GLN A 81 -12.91 5.41 1.59
C GLN A 81 -14.12 6.20 1.10
N GLN A 82 -13.95 7.51 0.86
CA GLN A 82 -14.85 8.26 -0.02
C GLN A 82 -14.59 7.74 -1.44
N LEU A 83 -15.64 7.22 -2.07
CA LEU A 83 -15.52 6.45 -3.31
C LEU A 83 -15.25 7.38 -4.50
N GLU A 84 -14.03 7.37 -5.03
CA GLU A 84 -13.77 7.48 -6.46
C GLU A 84 -12.99 6.24 -6.89
N GLY A 85 -13.40 5.70 -8.04
CA GLY A 85 -13.37 4.28 -8.36
C GLY A 85 -12.00 3.61 -8.46
N LEU A 86 -12.01 2.28 -8.27
CA LEU A 86 -10.93 1.40 -8.69
C LEU A 86 -11.51 0.14 -9.33
N THR A 87 -11.01 -0.16 -10.53
CA THR A 87 -11.07 -1.45 -11.20
C THR A 87 -9.64 -1.89 -11.48
N GLY A 88 -9.32 -3.17 -11.26
CA GLY A 88 -8.04 -3.70 -11.74
C GLY A 88 -7.64 -5.07 -11.22
N ASN A 89 -7.40 -6.00 -12.15
CA ASN A 89 -6.71 -7.28 -11.94
C ASN A 89 -5.43 -7.31 -12.81
N ARG A 90 -4.35 -8.00 -12.37
CA ARG A 90 -3.49 -9.00 -13.09
C ARG A 90 -2.04 -9.12 -12.53
N ILE A 91 -1.39 -10.23 -12.89
CA ILE A 91 -0.37 -11.06 -12.16
C ILE A 91 1.04 -11.04 -12.82
N ALA A 92 2.14 -11.24 -12.06
CA ALA A 92 3.48 -11.70 -12.55
C ALA A 92 4.41 -12.29 -11.43
N PRO A 93 5.48 -13.10 -11.73
CA PRO A 93 6.11 -14.11 -10.85
C PRO A 93 7.38 -13.74 -10.02
N GLY A 94 7.66 -14.52 -8.97
CA GLY A 94 9.02 -14.75 -8.39
C GLY A 94 9.07 -14.69 -6.86
N GLU A 95 9.10 -15.84 -6.16
CA GLU A 95 8.68 -15.92 -4.74
C GLU A 95 9.78 -16.40 -3.77
N LYS A 96 9.94 -15.68 -2.65
CA LYS A 96 10.54 -16.17 -1.40
C LYS A 96 9.41 -16.25 -0.39
N ARG A 97 9.16 -17.42 0.21
CA ARG A 97 8.08 -17.62 1.17
C ARG A 97 8.51 -17.15 2.55
N LEU A 98 7.99 -16.01 2.98
CA LEU A 98 8.11 -15.52 4.36
C LEU A 98 6.80 -15.79 5.09
N LEU A 99 6.87 -16.47 6.23
CA LEU A 99 5.71 -16.85 7.02
C LEU A 99 5.57 -15.93 8.23
N TYR A 100 4.37 -15.37 8.41
CA TYR A 100 3.99 -14.62 9.61
C TYR A 100 2.92 -15.38 10.38
N SER A 101 3.00 -15.33 11.71
CA SER A 101 1.92 -15.78 12.59
C SER A 101 1.21 -14.56 13.17
N LEU A 102 -0.12 -14.54 13.12
CA LEU A 102 -0.92 -13.47 13.69
C LEU A 102 -0.70 -13.39 15.20
N TYR A 103 -0.29 -12.21 15.68
CA TYR A 103 -0.06 -11.96 17.10
C TYR A 103 -1.18 -11.17 17.76
N GLY A 104 -1.78 -10.21 17.04
CA GLY A 104 -2.93 -9.47 17.55
C GLY A 104 -3.70 -8.74 16.45
N VAL A 105 -4.94 -8.37 16.78
CA VAL A 105 -5.88 -7.66 15.90
C VAL A 105 -6.51 -6.53 16.69
N VAL A 106 -6.44 -5.31 16.16
CA VAL A 106 -7.23 -4.16 16.64
C VAL A 106 -8.48 -4.06 15.78
N VAL A 107 -9.64 -3.99 16.41
CA VAL A 107 -10.95 -3.88 15.76
C VAL A 107 -11.57 -2.56 16.15
N HIS A 108 -12.01 -1.80 15.15
CA HIS A 108 -12.85 -0.63 15.33
C HIS A 108 -14.31 -1.00 15.11
N SER A 109 -15.17 -0.64 16.06
CA SER A 109 -16.63 -0.72 15.93
C SER A 109 -17.19 0.70 16.01
N GLY A 110 -17.67 1.22 14.87
CA GLY A 110 -18.19 2.58 14.78
C GLY A 110 -18.22 3.12 13.35
N SER A 111 -18.48 4.41 13.23
CA SER A 111 -18.57 5.12 11.96
C SER A 111 -17.32 5.97 11.71
N LEU A 112 -17.36 6.79 10.65
CA LEU A 112 -16.34 7.80 10.36
C LEU A 112 -16.26 8.89 11.45
N SER A 113 -17.34 9.14 12.19
CA SER A 113 -17.41 10.18 13.21
C SER A 113 -16.97 9.70 14.60
N GLY A 114 -16.73 8.40 14.77
CA GLY A 114 -16.25 7.84 16.03
C GLY A 114 -16.65 6.38 16.22
N GLY A 115 -16.18 5.79 17.32
CA GLY A 115 -16.45 4.40 17.65
C GLY A 115 -15.64 3.92 18.85
N HIS A 116 -15.63 2.61 19.04
CA HIS A 116 -14.91 1.92 20.10
C HIS A 116 -13.86 0.97 19.52
N TYR A 117 -12.70 0.90 20.18
CA TYR A 117 -11.60 0.03 19.77
C TYR A 117 -11.43 -1.10 20.78
N ILE A 118 -11.36 -2.33 20.27
CA ILE A 118 -11.01 -3.53 21.04
C ILE A 118 -9.79 -4.21 20.42
N ALA A 119 -9.05 -4.98 21.22
CA ALA A 119 -7.89 -5.72 20.74
C ALA A 119 -7.94 -7.19 21.18
N TYR A 120 -7.67 -8.09 20.23
CA TYR A 120 -7.44 -9.51 20.48
C TYR A 120 -5.93 -9.76 20.41
N VAL A 121 -5.33 -10.33 21.45
CA VAL A 121 -3.88 -10.56 21.53
C VAL A 121 -3.60 -12.00 21.95
N LYS A 122 -2.68 -12.66 21.25
CA LYS A 122 -2.21 -13.99 21.62
C LYS A 122 -1.30 -13.88 22.85
N SER A 123 -1.77 -14.40 23.98
CA SER A 123 -0.97 -14.48 25.21
C SER A 123 0.21 -15.44 25.01
N ARG A 124 1.38 -15.08 25.55
CA ARG A 124 2.52 -15.99 25.63
C ARG A 124 2.36 -16.84 26.89
N HIS A 125 2.67 -18.13 26.79
CA HIS A 125 2.76 -18.97 27.99
C HIS A 125 3.78 -18.36 28.95
N ARG A 126 3.41 -18.23 30.23
CA ARG A 126 4.37 -17.90 31.28
C ARG A 126 5.43 -19.00 31.30
N LEU A 127 6.69 -18.61 31.17
CA LEU A 127 7.80 -19.49 31.54
C LEU A 127 7.57 -19.85 33.01
N LYS A 128 7.47 -21.16 33.32
CA LYS A 128 7.48 -21.61 34.71
C LYS A 128 8.81 -21.15 35.29
N GLN A 129 8.76 -20.36 36.36
CA GLN A 129 9.93 -20.00 37.16
C GLN A 129 10.52 -21.25 37.80
#